data_AF-A0A250FYU6-F1
#
_entry.id   AF-A0A250FYU6-F1
#
_cell.length_a   1.000
_cell.length_b   1.000
_cell.length_c   1.000
_cell.angle_alpha   90.00
_cell.angle_beta   90.00
_cell.angle_gamma   90.00
#
_symmetry.space_group_name_H-M   'P 1'
#
loop_
_entity.id
_entity.type
_entity.pdbx_description
1 polymer ?
#
loop_
_entity_poly.entity_id
_entity_poly.type
_entity_poly.pdbx_seq_one_letter_code
_entity_poly.pdbx_strand_id
1 'polypeptide(L)'
;MKKKWIVIGLSIVACWGIYKSIKYVMLQEELKQYKFLHENPGSKNYEVVELIPRIQKLKSFEIDTIGKKLLIAGVPYEEWRERDDDAYSFIKTDFEGNILSHLYRGGKILKDGTLINAEEDKGFYCNSVINDDMTLYPLIQLPFSFNSTDYWKEEFQQYNHQDLDKWFKVFKDLYDKAEYVYQEYGEYFLKYRGKWYWMMYPSKEKGFGDREAYKREKAFTAQYPAREPASRFIELTTPVDPFDQYGYDVRVRKYEPVDEQGGSWFNPISYSAGYFYYALVLDKDEFIYIKRYSAYDPRTFIYEVPEKYSGYRGKVLFMMQEPRESDPEAYGGLYVIRPRKKK
;
A
#
# COMPACT_ATOMS: atom_id res chain seq x y z
N MET A 1 -10.42 -74.37 -4.25
CA MET A 1 -10.97 -72.99 -4.36
C MET A 1 -10.13 -71.91 -3.68
N LYS A 2 -9.52 -72.11 -2.51
CA LYS A 2 -8.76 -71.07 -1.78
C LYS A 2 -7.59 -70.40 -2.53
N LYS A 3 -6.82 -71.13 -3.37
CA LYS A 3 -5.68 -70.57 -4.13
C LYS A 3 -6.08 -69.55 -5.21
N LYS A 4 -7.25 -69.70 -5.86
CA LYS A 4 -7.72 -68.75 -6.91
C LYS A 4 -8.08 -67.38 -6.32
N TRP A 5 -8.68 -67.36 -5.13
CA TRP A 5 -9.05 -66.11 -4.45
C TRP A 5 -7.83 -65.31 -3.95
N ILE A 6 -6.76 -66.00 -3.52
CA ILE A 6 -5.50 -65.36 -3.09
C ILE A 6 -4.79 -64.67 -4.26
N VAL A 7 -4.77 -65.31 -5.44
CA VAL A 7 -4.16 -64.72 -6.65
C VAL A 7 -4.95 -63.50 -7.12
N ILE A 8 -6.29 -63.57 -7.13
CA ILE A 8 -7.15 -62.43 -7.50
C ILE A 8 -6.97 -61.25 -6.51
N GLY A 9 -6.90 -61.53 -5.20
CA GLY A 9 -6.64 -60.51 -4.19
C GLY A 9 -5.30 -59.80 -4.35
N LEU A 10 -4.23 -60.55 -4.63
CA LEU A 10 -2.89 -59.99 -4.88
C LEU A 10 -2.85 -59.14 -6.17
N SER A 11 -3.51 -59.58 -7.24
CA SER A 11 -3.61 -58.83 -8.50
C SER A 11 -4.38 -57.52 -8.32
N ILE A 12 -5.48 -57.51 -7.56
CA ILE A 12 -6.26 -56.29 -7.28
C ILE A 12 -5.44 -55.30 -6.45
N VAL A 13 -4.74 -55.76 -5.41
CA VAL A 13 -3.88 -54.89 -4.56
C VAL A 13 -2.72 -54.32 -5.37
N ALA A 14 -2.08 -55.11 -6.24
CA ALA A 14 -1.01 -54.65 -7.12
C ALA A 14 -1.52 -53.61 -8.13
N CYS A 15 -2.66 -53.86 -8.79
CA CYS A 15 -3.28 -52.89 -9.70
C CYS A 15 -3.67 -51.59 -8.98
N TRP A 16 -4.16 -51.68 -7.74
CA TRP A 16 -4.50 -50.50 -6.93
C TRP A 16 -3.27 -49.69 -6.52
N GLY A 17 -2.17 -50.37 -6.17
CA GLY A 17 -0.87 -49.74 -5.90
C GLY A 17 -0.32 -49.01 -7.13
N ILE A 18 -0.33 -49.65 -8.30
CA ILE A 18 0.11 -49.04 -9.57
C ILE A 18 -0.76 -47.83 -9.93
N TYR A 19 -2.08 -47.95 -9.79
CA TYR A 19 -3.01 -46.84 -10.05
C TYR A 19 -2.76 -45.64 -9.12
N LYS A 20 -2.54 -45.88 -7.82
CA LYS A 20 -2.16 -44.82 -6.86
C LYS A 20 -0.85 -44.15 -7.26
N SER A 21 0.17 -44.93 -7.62
CA SER A 21 1.46 -44.39 -8.04
C SER A 21 1.35 -43.55 -9.32
N ILE A 22 0.59 -44.00 -10.32
CA ILE A 22 0.35 -43.22 -11.55
C ILE A 22 -0.35 -41.91 -11.23
N LYS A 23 -1.42 -41.94 -10.43
CA LYS A 23 -2.12 -40.73 -9.99
C LYS A 23 -1.20 -39.76 -9.24
N TYR A 24 -0.33 -40.28 -8.37
CA TYR A 24 0.63 -39.46 -7.64
C TYR A 24 1.64 -38.79 -8.57
N VAL A 25 2.22 -39.53 -9.51
CA VAL A 25 3.16 -38.99 -10.50
C VAL A 25 2.49 -37.93 -11.38
N MET A 26 1.27 -38.19 -11.86
CA MET A 26 0.50 -37.22 -12.66
C MET A 26 0.23 -35.93 -11.87
N LEU A 27 -0.15 -36.05 -10.59
CA LEU A 27 -0.35 -34.89 -9.72
C LEU A 27 0.96 -34.12 -9.54
N GLN A 28 2.07 -34.78 -9.23
CA GLN A 28 3.38 -34.12 -9.08
C GLN A 28 3.82 -33.41 -10.36
N GLU A 29 3.50 -33.97 -11.52
CA GLU A 29 3.78 -33.37 -12.81
C GLU A 29 2.88 -32.16 -13.09
N GLU A 30 1.59 -32.23 -12.73
CA GLU A 30 0.65 -31.09 -12.77
C GLU A 30 1.12 -29.96 -11.84
N LEU A 31 1.66 -30.27 -10.66
CA LEU A 31 2.10 -29.27 -9.70
C LEU A 31 3.34 -28.47 -10.14
N LYS A 32 4.14 -28.97 -11.10
CA LYS A 32 5.34 -28.27 -11.61
C LYS A 32 5.03 -26.90 -12.24
N GLN A 33 3.81 -26.71 -12.73
CA GLN A 33 3.39 -25.44 -13.36
C GLN A 33 3.04 -24.36 -12.32
N TYR A 34 2.83 -24.72 -11.05
CA TYR A 34 2.49 -23.79 -9.98
C TYR A 34 3.76 -23.12 -9.46
N LYS A 35 3.74 -21.79 -9.42
CA LYS A 35 4.87 -20.97 -8.99
C LYS A 35 4.43 -19.97 -7.94
N PHE A 36 5.35 -19.56 -7.07
CA PHE A 36 5.14 -18.38 -6.25
C PHE A 36 4.96 -17.16 -7.18
N LEU A 37 4.14 -16.18 -6.79
CA LEU A 37 3.82 -15.06 -7.69
C LEU A 37 5.06 -14.28 -8.15
N HIS A 38 6.03 -14.06 -7.27
CA HIS A 38 7.29 -13.38 -7.62
C HIS A 38 8.16 -14.15 -8.63
N GLU A 39 7.91 -15.45 -8.84
CA GLU A 39 8.59 -16.29 -9.83
C GLU A 39 7.67 -16.64 -11.02
N ASN A 40 6.41 -16.19 -10.99
CA ASN A 40 5.41 -16.61 -11.95
C ASN A 40 5.52 -15.73 -13.20
N PRO A 41 5.87 -16.29 -14.37
CA PRO A 41 5.94 -15.50 -15.60
C PRO A 41 4.55 -15.06 -16.11
N GLY A 42 3.48 -15.59 -15.53
CA GLY A 42 2.11 -15.47 -16.00
C GLY A 42 1.73 -16.58 -16.98
N SER A 43 0.73 -16.31 -17.79
CA SER A 43 0.20 -17.22 -18.81
C SER A 43 0.65 -16.80 -20.21
N LYS A 44 0.01 -17.36 -21.25
CA LYS A 44 0.24 -16.99 -22.64
C LYS A 44 -0.09 -15.52 -22.90
N ASN A 45 -1.24 -15.03 -22.44
CA ASN A 45 -1.70 -13.68 -22.72
C ASN A 45 -1.61 -12.74 -21.52
N TYR A 46 -1.29 -13.23 -20.32
CA TYR A 46 -1.09 -12.40 -19.13
C TYR A 46 0.32 -12.55 -18.57
N GLU A 47 0.80 -11.48 -17.96
CA GLU A 47 2.03 -11.45 -17.17
C GLU A 47 1.73 -11.12 -15.72
N VAL A 48 2.61 -11.55 -14.83
CA VAL A 48 2.65 -11.14 -13.44
C VAL A 48 3.87 -10.25 -13.26
N VAL A 49 3.68 -9.07 -12.66
CA VAL A 49 4.76 -8.12 -12.37
C VAL A 49 4.70 -7.75 -10.90
N GLU A 50 5.84 -7.81 -10.22
CA GLU A 50 5.96 -7.33 -8.84
C GLU A 50 6.00 -5.80 -8.84
N LEU A 51 5.09 -5.18 -8.07
CA LEU A 51 5.02 -3.73 -7.87
C LEU A 51 5.62 -3.32 -6.52
N ILE A 52 5.26 -4.07 -5.47
CA ILE A 52 5.80 -3.90 -4.12
C ILE A 52 6.54 -5.18 -3.76
N PRO A 53 7.82 -5.10 -3.34
CA PRO A 53 8.63 -6.27 -3.03
C PRO A 53 7.99 -7.19 -1.98
N ARG A 54 8.30 -8.48 -2.07
CA ARG A 54 7.80 -9.52 -1.16
C ARG A 54 8.09 -9.32 0.34
N ILE A 55 9.02 -8.44 0.67
CA ILE A 55 9.41 -8.08 2.05
C ILE A 55 8.59 -6.88 2.60
N GLN A 56 7.65 -6.35 1.83
CA GLN A 56 6.83 -5.19 2.18
C GLN A 56 5.33 -5.52 2.17
N LYS A 57 4.58 -4.87 3.07
CA LYS A 57 3.12 -4.80 3.07
C LYS A 57 2.64 -3.52 2.41
N LEU A 58 1.44 -3.59 1.84
CA LEU A 58 0.73 -2.45 1.28
C LEU A 58 0.30 -1.53 2.43
N LYS A 59 0.70 -0.25 2.35
CA LYS A 59 0.29 0.79 3.29
C LYS A 59 -0.88 1.60 2.76
N SER A 60 -0.82 1.99 1.49
CA SER A 60 -1.90 2.71 0.85
C SER A 60 -1.96 2.39 -0.64
N PHE A 61 -3.18 2.41 -1.17
CA PHE A 61 -3.47 2.18 -2.57
C PHE A 61 -4.56 3.16 -3.02
N GLU A 62 -4.14 4.23 -3.69
CA GLU A 62 -5.01 5.35 -4.00
C GLU A 62 -5.13 5.56 -5.51
N ILE A 63 -6.32 5.91 -5.97
CA ILE A 63 -6.59 6.38 -7.32
C ILE A 63 -6.47 7.90 -7.33
N ASP A 64 -5.55 8.45 -8.11
CA ASP A 64 -5.56 9.86 -8.50
C ASP A 64 -6.59 10.05 -9.61
N THR A 65 -7.75 10.59 -9.25
CA THR A 65 -8.87 10.79 -10.18
C THR A 65 -8.61 11.88 -11.22
N ILE A 66 -7.70 12.82 -10.93
CA ILE A 66 -7.35 13.91 -11.85
C ILE A 66 -6.21 13.46 -12.77
N GLY A 67 -5.12 12.93 -12.19
CA GLY A 67 -3.97 12.44 -12.95
C GLY A 67 -4.23 11.12 -13.69
N LYS A 68 -5.31 10.41 -13.33
CA LYS A 68 -5.70 9.09 -13.84
C LYS A 68 -4.59 8.06 -13.65
N LYS A 69 -4.05 8.03 -12.43
CA LYS A 69 -2.93 7.17 -11.99
C LYS A 69 -3.27 6.47 -10.69
N LEU A 70 -2.45 5.48 -10.34
CA LEU A 70 -2.45 4.85 -9.04
C LEU A 70 -1.22 5.31 -8.25
N LEU A 71 -1.43 5.66 -6.99
CA LEU A 71 -0.37 5.88 -6.01
C LEU A 71 -0.37 4.69 -5.07
N ILE A 72 0.78 4.03 -4.96
CA ILE A 72 0.92 2.81 -4.17
C ILE A 72 2.09 3.00 -3.22
N ALA A 73 1.83 2.80 -1.93
CA ALA A 73 2.82 2.86 -0.88
C ALA A 73 3.02 1.48 -0.22
N GLY A 74 4.27 1.07 -0.07
CA GLY A 74 4.68 -0.13 0.67
C GLY A 74 5.55 0.23 1.87
N VAL A 75 5.40 -0.54 2.96
CA VAL A 75 6.22 -0.47 4.17
C VAL A 75 6.78 -1.85 4.50
N PRO A 76 7.92 -1.96 5.22
CA PRO A 76 8.45 -3.27 5.55
C PRO A 76 7.50 -4.03 6.48
N TYR A 77 7.51 -5.36 6.40
CA TYR A 77 6.84 -6.19 7.43
C TYR A 77 7.55 -6.07 8.78
N GLU A 78 8.87 -6.03 8.74
CA GLU A 78 9.74 -6.01 9.91
C GLU A 78 10.09 -4.57 10.29
N GLU A 79 9.66 -4.11 11.47
CA GLU A 79 9.86 -2.73 11.93
C GLU A 79 11.34 -2.32 11.97
N TRP A 80 12.25 -3.26 12.26
CA TRP A 80 13.68 -2.95 12.32
C TRP A 80 14.28 -2.55 10.96
N ARG A 81 13.62 -2.92 9.85
CA ARG A 81 14.01 -2.50 8.49
C ARG A 81 13.57 -1.08 8.15
N GLU A 82 12.73 -0.42 8.95
CA GLU A 82 12.27 0.94 8.67
C GLU A 82 13.41 1.97 8.51
N ARG A 83 14.63 1.61 8.92
CA ARG A 83 15.83 2.44 8.79
C ARG A 83 16.64 2.18 7.52
N ASP A 84 16.28 1.16 6.73
CA ASP A 84 16.96 0.83 5.49
C ASP A 84 16.50 1.78 4.37
N ASP A 85 17.41 2.18 3.48
CA ASP A 85 17.12 3.16 2.42
C ASP A 85 16.03 2.68 1.43
N ASP A 86 15.87 1.36 1.28
CA ASP A 86 14.90 0.69 0.41
C ASP A 86 13.71 0.08 1.18
N ALA A 87 13.58 0.36 2.48
CA ALA A 87 12.52 -0.19 3.34
C ALA A 87 11.11 0.13 2.85
N TYR A 88 10.96 1.31 2.24
CA TYR A 88 9.69 1.82 1.74
C TYR A 88 9.62 1.74 0.22
N SER A 89 8.40 1.66 -0.30
CA SER A 89 8.11 1.86 -1.71
C SER A 89 7.05 2.95 -1.84
N PHE A 90 7.27 3.89 -2.74
CA PHE A 90 6.30 4.93 -3.10
C PHE A 90 6.33 5.07 -4.61
N ILE A 91 5.40 4.41 -5.28
CA ILE A 91 5.36 4.30 -6.73
C ILE A 91 4.10 4.93 -7.30
N LYS A 92 4.24 5.50 -8.50
CA LYS A 92 3.13 5.94 -9.33
C LYS A 92 3.02 5.02 -10.53
N THR A 93 1.84 4.47 -10.75
CA THR A 93 1.57 3.59 -11.89
C THR A 93 0.38 4.09 -12.72
N ASP A 94 0.28 3.66 -13.97
CA ASP A 94 -1.00 3.72 -14.69
C ASP A 94 -1.95 2.59 -14.23
N PHE A 95 -3.18 2.57 -14.75
CA PHE A 95 -4.15 1.54 -14.40
C PHE A 95 -3.81 0.14 -14.94
N GLU A 96 -2.78 0.01 -15.78
CA GLU A 96 -2.21 -1.28 -16.20
C GLU A 96 -1.08 -1.73 -15.27
N GLY A 97 -0.72 -0.94 -14.25
CA GLY A 97 0.39 -1.23 -13.35
C GLY A 97 1.76 -1.01 -13.98
N ASN A 98 1.88 -0.23 -15.08
CA ASN A 98 3.19 0.21 -15.54
C ASN A 98 3.72 1.25 -14.55
N ILE A 99 4.91 1.00 -13.97
CA ILE A 99 5.59 1.98 -13.12
C ILE A 99 6.01 3.16 -13.99
N LEU A 100 5.52 4.35 -13.65
CA LEU A 100 5.80 5.59 -14.38
C LEU A 100 6.90 6.39 -13.70
N SER A 101 6.86 6.44 -12.36
CA SER A 101 7.84 7.16 -11.55
C SER A 101 7.81 6.68 -10.10
N HIS A 102 8.86 7.04 -9.38
CA HIS A 102 8.92 6.98 -7.92
C HIS A 102 8.64 8.38 -7.37
N LEU A 103 7.77 8.46 -6.37
CA LEU A 103 7.42 9.74 -5.76
C LEU A 103 8.53 10.20 -4.83
N TYR A 104 8.56 11.51 -4.56
CA TYR A 104 9.45 12.04 -3.54
C TYR A 104 9.12 11.40 -2.19
N ARG A 105 10.17 10.91 -1.50
CA ARG A 105 10.05 10.30 -0.18
C ARG A 105 10.15 11.40 0.87
N GLY A 106 9.03 11.68 1.54
CA GLY A 106 8.98 12.63 2.65
C GLY A 106 7.82 13.61 2.52
N GLY A 107 7.28 14.00 3.67
CA GLY A 107 6.12 14.89 3.76
C GLY A 107 4.77 14.18 3.64
N LYS A 108 3.72 14.96 3.86
CA LYS A 108 2.32 14.55 3.82
C LYS A 108 1.71 14.94 2.47
N ILE A 109 1.00 14.01 1.84
CA ILE A 109 0.23 14.29 0.62
C ILE A 109 -1.07 14.98 1.04
N LEU A 110 -1.30 16.20 0.53
CA LEU A 110 -2.52 16.96 0.72
C LEU A 110 -3.58 16.57 -0.32
N LYS A 111 -4.84 16.98 -0.11
CA LYS A 111 -5.99 16.59 -0.96
C LYS A 111 -5.88 17.04 -2.42
N ASP A 112 -5.07 18.06 -2.72
CA ASP A 112 -4.79 18.51 -4.09
C ASP A 112 -3.58 17.81 -4.74
N GLY A 113 -2.89 16.96 -3.97
CA GLY A 113 -1.70 16.22 -4.37
C GLY A 113 -0.38 16.92 -4.09
N THR A 114 -0.37 18.11 -3.49
CA THR A 114 0.89 18.68 -3.02
C THR A 114 1.44 17.85 -1.87
N LEU A 115 2.72 17.47 -1.94
CA LEU A 115 3.48 16.94 -0.82
C LEU A 115 4.01 18.12 0.00
N ILE A 116 3.76 18.12 1.31
CA ILE A 116 4.27 19.16 2.22
C ILE A 116 5.07 18.53 3.36
N ASN A 117 6.24 19.09 3.66
CA ASN A 117 7.00 18.76 4.86
C ASN A 117 7.22 20.05 5.66
N ALA A 118 6.93 20.00 6.95
CA ALA A 118 7.00 21.12 7.88
C ALA A 118 8.10 20.93 8.94
N GLU A 119 9.19 20.26 8.58
CA GLU A 119 10.39 20.25 9.44
C GLU A 119 10.84 21.68 9.73
N GLU A 120 11.06 21.97 11.02
CA GLU A 120 11.31 23.30 11.59
C GLU A 120 12.42 24.08 10.86
N ASP A 121 13.35 23.34 10.26
CA ASP A 121 14.57 23.87 9.68
C ASP A 121 14.56 23.88 8.12
N LYS A 122 13.71 23.08 7.47
CA LYS A 122 13.77 22.86 6.01
C LYS A 122 12.41 22.74 5.32
N GLY A 123 11.33 23.23 5.94
CA GLY A 123 9.99 23.10 5.40
C GLY A 123 9.88 23.37 3.89
N PHE A 124 9.33 22.41 3.15
CA PHE A 124 9.23 22.45 1.69
C PHE A 124 7.89 21.90 1.20
N TYR A 125 7.59 22.17 -0.06
CA TYR A 125 6.56 21.48 -0.80
C TYR A 125 7.08 20.92 -2.13
N CYS A 126 6.45 19.86 -2.61
CA CYS A 126 6.81 19.14 -3.83
C CYS A 126 5.55 18.76 -4.61
N ASN A 127 5.64 18.76 -5.94
CA ASN A 127 4.53 18.47 -6.84
C ASN A 127 4.68 17.13 -7.58
N SER A 128 5.57 16.24 -7.13
CA SER A 128 5.86 14.97 -7.81
C SER A 128 4.63 14.08 -8.06
N VAL A 129 3.61 14.15 -7.20
CA VAL A 129 2.33 13.48 -7.43
C VAL A 129 1.55 14.12 -8.58
N ILE A 130 1.53 15.45 -8.64
CA ILE A 130 0.74 16.24 -9.61
C ILE A 130 1.33 16.15 -11.02
N ASN A 131 2.64 16.32 -11.16
CA ASN A 131 3.30 16.49 -12.46
C ASN A 131 4.73 15.93 -12.53
N ASP A 132 5.11 15.02 -11.63
CA ASP A 132 6.46 14.43 -11.57
C ASP A 132 7.59 15.43 -11.28
N ASP A 133 7.25 16.65 -10.87
CA ASP A 133 8.22 17.66 -10.45
C ASP A 133 8.77 17.32 -9.06
N MET A 134 10.01 16.81 -9.05
CA MET A 134 10.75 16.44 -7.84
C MET A 134 11.44 17.64 -7.16
N THR A 135 11.24 18.86 -7.67
CA THR A 135 11.81 20.07 -7.06
C THR A 135 11.23 20.29 -5.67
N LEU A 136 12.10 20.53 -4.69
CA LEU A 136 11.73 20.90 -3.33
C LEU A 136 11.66 22.41 -3.25
N TYR A 137 10.45 22.95 -3.30
CA TYR A 137 10.21 24.37 -3.16
C TYR A 137 10.13 24.75 -1.68
N PRO A 138 10.85 25.79 -1.22
CA PRO A 138 10.76 26.20 0.17
C PRO A 138 9.36 26.71 0.51
N LEU A 139 8.87 26.38 1.71
CA LEU A 139 7.71 27.04 2.29
C LEU A 139 8.07 28.49 2.61
N ILE A 140 7.20 29.43 2.24
CA ILE A 140 7.35 30.82 2.66
C ILE A 140 6.93 30.91 4.12
N GLN A 141 7.91 30.85 4.99
CA GLN A 141 7.69 30.95 6.43
C GLN A 141 7.36 32.40 6.78
N LEU A 142 6.27 32.60 7.52
CA LEU A 142 5.89 33.90 8.06
C LEU A 142 5.98 33.83 9.58
N PRO A 143 6.38 34.93 10.23
CA PRO A 143 6.90 34.89 11.59
C PRO A 143 5.85 34.42 12.58
N PHE A 144 6.17 33.51 13.48
CA PHE A 144 5.87 33.71 14.90
C PHE A 144 6.69 32.70 15.71
N SER A 145 7.60 33.20 16.52
CA SER A 145 8.65 32.51 17.28
C SER A 145 9.83 31.96 16.45
N PHE A 146 10.98 32.63 16.56
CA PHE A 146 12.28 32.07 16.20
C PHE A 146 13.12 31.98 17.45
N ASN A 147 13.32 30.76 17.96
CA ASN A 147 14.40 30.48 18.88
C ASN A 147 15.07 29.16 18.48
N SER A 148 15.89 29.22 17.43
CA SER A 148 16.95 28.24 17.19
C SER A 148 18.04 28.87 16.31
N THR A 149 19.27 28.55 16.64
CA THR A 149 20.53 29.24 16.30
C THR A 149 20.95 29.21 14.82
N ASP A 150 20.15 28.66 13.91
CA ASP A 150 20.59 28.33 12.55
C ASP A 150 19.93 29.14 11.40
N TYR A 151 19.00 30.08 11.70
CA TYR A 151 18.19 30.78 10.67
C TYR A 151 18.62 32.22 10.33
N TRP A 152 19.93 32.45 10.15
CA TRP A 152 20.49 33.75 9.72
C TRP A 152 20.67 33.87 8.20
N LYS A 153 19.62 33.70 7.40
CA LYS A 153 19.62 34.16 5.99
C LYS A 153 18.93 35.51 5.88
N GLU A 154 19.61 36.52 5.33
CA GLU A 154 19.11 37.91 5.19
C GLU A 154 17.74 37.99 4.50
N GLU A 155 17.44 37.09 3.58
CA GLU A 155 16.20 37.09 2.77
C GLU A 155 14.91 36.92 3.60
N PHE A 156 15.01 36.32 4.80
CA PHE A 156 13.86 36.04 5.67
C PHE A 156 13.75 36.96 6.90
N GLN A 157 14.78 37.78 7.18
CA GLN A 157 14.79 38.70 8.33
C GLN A 157 13.71 39.79 8.25
N GLN A 158 13.32 40.21 7.05
CA GLN A 158 12.30 41.24 6.82
C GLN A 158 10.92 40.85 7.35
N TYR A 159 10.70 39.55 7.56
CA TYR A 159 9.45 39.02 8.06
C TYR A 159 9.54 38.71 9.55
N ASN A 160 10.47 39.23 10.36
CA ASN A 160 10.46 38.96 11.80
C ASN A 160 9.49 39.93 12.51
N HIS A 161 8.37 39.43 13.05
CA HIS A 161 7.36 40.26 13.73
C HIS A 161 7.12 39.76 15.16
N GLN A 162 7.56 40.55 16.15
CA GLN A 162 7.19 40.40 17.57
C GLN A 162 5.83 41.03 17.91
N ASP A 163 5.11 41.55 16.90
CA ASP A 163 3.86 42.29 17.02
C ASP A 163 2.68 41.41 16.60
N LEU A 164 1.92 40.93 17.60
CA LEU A 164 0.77 40.03 17.44
C LEU A 164 -0.32 40.61 16.52
N ASP A 165 -0.54 41.93 16.55
CA ASP A 165 -1.57 42.58 15.72
C ASP A 165 -1.13 42.62 14.26
N LYS A 166 0.16 42.92 14.01
CA LYS A 166 0.73 42.83 12.67
C LYS A 166 0.72 41.40 12.14
N TRP A 167 1.08 40.43 12.98
CA TRP A 167 1.01 39.01 12.64
C TRP A 167 -0.40 38.62 12.22
N PHE A 168 -1.39 38.94 13.05
CA PHE A 168 -2.78 38.58 12.81
C PHE A 168 -3.30 39.24 11.54
N LYS A 169 -2.89 40.49 11.25
CA LYS A 169 -3.22 41.16 9.98
C LYS A 169 -2.68 40.42 8.77
N VAL A 170 -1.42 39.96 8.81
CA VAL A 170 -0.81 39.18 7.72
C VAL A 170 -1.49 37.82 7.57
N PHE A 171 -1.69 37.11 8.68
CA PHE A 171 -2.41 35.84 8.69
C PHE A 171 -3.79 35.98 8.08
N LYS A 172 -4.59 36.96 8.53
CA LYS A 172 -5.96 37.16 8.05
C LYS A 172 -5.99 37.50 6.56
N ASP A 173 -5.09 38.36 6.08
CA ASP A 173 -5.03 38.72 4.66
C ASP A 173 -4.71 37.52 3.77
N LEU A 174 -3.76 36.68 4.19
CA LEU A 174 -3.40 35.45 3.47
C LEU A 174 -4.49 34.39 3.58
N TYR A 175 -5.02 34.17 4.79
CA TYR A 175 -6.14 33.27 5.01
C TYR A 175 -7.30 33.66 4.10
N ASP A 176 -7.75 34.91 4.09
CA ASP A 176 -8.89 35.32 3.27
C ASP A 176 -8.66 35.09 1.77
N LYS A 177 -7.42 35.22 1.28
CA LYS A 177 -7.04 35.06 -0.13
C LYS A 177 -6.60 33.65 -0.53
N ALA A 178 -6.35 32.76 0.43
CA ALA A 178 -5.80 31.45 0.17
C ALA A 178 -6.77 30.56 -0.65
N GLU A 179 -6.21 29.87 -1.63
CA GLU A 179 -6.87 28.88 -2.47
C GLU A 179 -7.01 27.53 -1.74
N TYR A 180 -6.10 27.25 -0.80
CA TYR A 180 -6.08 26.06 0.05
C TYR A 180 -5.64 26.49 1.44
N VAL A 181 -6.35 26.04 2.47
CA VAL A 181 -5.89 26.15 3.86
C VAL A 181 -5.81 24.76 4.48
N TYR A 182 -4.59 24.31 4.75
CA TYR A 182 -4.28 23.09 5.48
C TYR A 182 -3.87 23.44 6.91
N GLN A 183 -4.23 22.60 7.88
CA GLN A 183 -3.92 22.83 9.28
C GLN A 183 -3.48 21.54 9.97
N GLU A 184 -2.40 21.62 10.75
CA GLU A 184 -1.86 20.51 11.53
C GLU A 184 -1.18 21.02 12.79
N TYR A 185 -1.51 20.46 13.97
CA TYR A 185 -0.89 20.80 15.26
C TYR A 185 -0.71 22.32 15.52
N GLY A 186 -1.70 23.14 15.20
CA GLY A 186 -1.66 24.60 15.42
C GLY A 186 -0.91 25.40 14.34
N GLU A 187 -0.42 24.73 13.30
CA GLU A 187 0.23 25.33 12.14
C GLU A 187 -0.74 25.41 10.98
N TYR A 188 -0.59 26.47 10.19
CA TYR A 188 -1.36 26.78 9.00
C TYR A 188 -0.44 26.76 7.79
N PHE A 189 -0.87 26.03 6.77
CA PHE A 189 -0.25 26.03 5.46
C PHE A 189 -1.26 26.59 4.45
N LEU A 190 -0.91 27.73 3.87
CA LEU A 190 -1.77 28.55 3.04
C LEU A 190 -1.24 28.56 1.62
N LYS A 191 -2.03 28.08 0.66
CA LYS A 191 -1.69 28.17 -0.76
C LYS A 191 -2.26 29.44 -1.35
N TYR A 192 -1.41 30.29 -1.92
CA TYR A 192 -1.83 31.52 -2.59
C TYR A 192 -0.96 31.79 -3.81
N ARG A 193 -1.59 31.97 -4.99
CA ARG A 193 -0.90 32.17 -6.28
C ARG A 193 0.14 31.10 -6.56
N GLY A 194 -0.20 29.85 -6.26
CA GLY A 194 0.67 28.69 -6.49
C GLY A 194 1.87 28.56 -5.54
N LYS A 195 1.99 29.39 -4.51
CA LYS A 195 3.03 29.29 -3.46
C LYS A 195 2.42 28.88 -2.13
N TRP A 196 3.19 28.16 -1.34
CA TRP A 196 2.80 27.75 0.01
C TRP A 196 3.46 28.62 1.07
N TYR A 197 2.64 29.11 1.98
CA TYR A 197 3.03 29.89 3.13
C TYR A 197 2.79 29.07 4.40
N TRP A 198 3.70 29.15 5.37
CA TRP A 198 3.58 28.48 6.66
C TRP A 198 3.52 29.51 7.79
N MET A 199 2.56 29.35 8.68
CA MET A 199 2.37 30.20 9.85
C MET A 199 2.02 29.34 11.07
N MET A 200 2.66 29.60 12.20
CA MET A 200 2.35 28.92 13.46
C MET A 200 1.53 29.84 14.36
N TYR A 201 0.50 29.30 15.02
CA TYR A 201 -0.25 30.07 16.00
C TYR A 201 0.68 30.47 17.19
N PRO A 202 0.69 31.75 17.59
CA PRO A 202 1.64 32.32 18.56
C PRO A 202 1.69 31.72 19.97
N SER A 203 0.82 30.77 20.34
CA SER A 203 0.75 30.27 21.73
C SER A 203 1.68 29.11 22.07
N LYS A 204 2.42 28.55 21.10
CA LYS A 204 3.29 27.38 21.33
C LYS A 204 4.51 27.67 22.21
N GLU A 205 4.93 28.94 22.38
CA GLU A 205 6.11 29.31 23.19
C GLU A 205 6.04 28.90 24.68
N LYS A 206 4.84 28.65 25.23
CA LYS A 206 4.68 28.22 26.64
C LYS A 206 4.26 26.76 26.81
N GLY A 207 4.71 25.88 25.91
CA GLY A 207 4.68 24.43 26.12
C GLY A 207 3.28 23.81 26.21
N PHE A 208 3.24 22.49 26.02
CA PHE A 208 2.01 21.68 26.06
C PHE A 208 1.32 21.64 27.45
N GLY A 209 1.80 22.40 28.44
CA GLY A 209 1.29 22.44 29.82
C GLY A 209 0.41 23.65 30.16
N ASP A 210 0.31 24.69 29.31
CA ASP A 210 -0.56 25.84 29.55
C ASP A 210 -1.98 25.59 28.99
N ARG A 211 -2.90 25.24 29.90
CA ARG A 211 -4.32 25.00 29.58
C ARG A 211 -5.02 26.21 28.96
N GLU A 212 -4.61 27.43 29.30
CA GLU A 212 -5.21 28.65 28.75
C GLU A 212 -4.66 28.96 27.36
N ALA A 213 -3.38 28.68 27.10
CA ALA A 213 -2.80 28.73 25.75
C ALA A 213 -3.53 27.76 24.80
N TYR A 214 -3.73 26.52 25.22
CA TYR A 214 -4.48 25.53 24.45
C TYR A 214 -5.92 25.97 24.14
N LYS A 215 -6.62 26.57 25.11
CA LYS A 215 -7.97 27.12 24.87
C LYS A 215 -7.97 28.24 23.82
N ARG A 216 -6.99 29.15 23.86
CA ARG A 216 -6.86 30.24 22.88
C ARG A 216 -6.58 29.71 21.48
N GLU A 217 -5.67 28.74 21.35
CA GLU A 217 -5.37 28.06 20.07
C GLU A 217 -6.61 27.37 19.50
N LYS A 218 -7.35 26.65 20.34
CA LYS A 218 -8.58 25.96 19.95
C LYS A 218 -9.66 26.95 19.49
N ALA A 219 -9.81 28.08 20.19
CA ALA A 219 -10.74 29.13 19.80
C ALA A 219 -10.35 29.78 18.46
N PHE A 220 -9.05 30.06 18.28
CA PHE A 220 -8.51 30.59 17.02
C PHE A 220 -8.76 29.62 15.86
N THR A 221 -8.47 28.34 16.06
CA THR A 221 -8.71 27.27 15.09
C THR A 221 -10.19 27.14 14.71
N ALA A 222 -11.08 27.28 15.69
CA ALA A 222 -12.52 27.26 15.42
C ALA A 222 -12.97 28.47 14.56
N GLN A 223 -12.32 29.62 14.72
CA GLN A 223 -12.61 30.83 13.94
C GLN A 223 -12.03 30.76 12.53
N TYR A 224 -10.88 30.10 12.35
CA TYR A 224 -10.16 30.00 11.09
C TYR A 224 -9.95 28.54 10.69
N PRO A 225 -11.01 27.78 10.38
CA PRO A 225 -10.88 26.37 10.06
C PRO A 225 -10.10 26.13 8.76
N ALA A 226 -9.59 24.91 8.59
CA ALA A 226 -9.07 24.44 7.31
C ALA A 226 -10.11 24.59 6.19
N ARG A 227 -9.63 24.88 4.97
CA ARG A 227 -10.42 25.01 3.74
C ARG A 227 -9.71 24.23 2.66
N GLU A 228 -9.93 22.93 2.70
CA GLU A 228 -9.34 22.00 1.75
C GLU A 228 -10.33 21.70 0.62
N PRO A 229 -9.86 21.53 -0.63
CA PRO A 229 -10.69 21.10 -1.74
C PRO A 229 -11.17 19.66 -1.53
N ALA A 230 -12.10 19.23 -2.38
CA ALA A 230 -12.43 17.81 -2.49
C ALA A 230 -11.15 17.01 -2.80
N SER A 231 -10.99 15.87 -2.13
CA SER A 231 -9.85 14.99 -2.38
C SER A 231 -9.82 14.54 -3.83
N ARG A 232 -8.67 14.70 -4.49
CA ARG A 232 -8.42 14.07 -5.80
C ARG A 232 -8.17 12.57 -5.68
N PHE A 233 -7.89 12.08 -4.47
CA PHE A 233 -7.56 10.69 -4.19
C PHE A 233 -8.76 9.92 -3.67
N ILE A 234 -8.88 8.68 -4.16
CA ILE A 234 -9.82 7.69 -3.65
C ILE A 234 -9.02 6.47 -3.24
N GLU A 235 -9.03 6.15 -1.96
CA GLU A 235 -8.41 4.94 -1.44
C GLU A 235 -9.22 3.70 -1.84
N LEU A 236 -8.53 2.69 -2.35
CA LEU A 236 -9.09 1.37 -2.62
C LEU A 236 -9.05 0.54 -1.34
N THR A 237 -10.08 0.68 -0.51
CA THR A 237 -10.13 0.05 0.83
C THR A 237 -10.86 -1.29 0.88
N THR A 238 -11.50 -1.71 -0.22
CA THR A 238 -12.33 -2.91 -0.26
C THR A 238 -11.74 -3.94 -1.22
N PRO A 239 -10.66 -4.65 -0.83
CA PRO A 239 -10.20 -5.78 -1.61
C PRO A 239 -11.21 -6.92 -1.59
N VAL A 240 -11.11 -7.79 -2.58
CA VAL A 240 -11.87 -9.04 -2.67
C VAL A 240 -10.96 -10.19 -2.25
N ASP A 241 -11.43 -11.04 -1.34
CA ASP A 241 -10.80 -12.35 -1.10
C ASP A 241 -11.17 -13.26 -2.28
N PRO A 242 -10.20 -13.74 -3.08
CA PRO A 242 -10.51 -14.55 -4.24
C PRO A 242 -10.98 -15.97 -3.88
N PHE A 243 -10.84 -16.39 -2.62
CA PHE A 243 -11.35 -17.68 -2.12
C PHE A 243 -12.80 -17.60 -1.62
N ASP A 244 -13.36 -16.38 -1.46
CA ASP A 244 -14.76 -16.19 -1.09
C ASP A 244 -15.71 -16.44 -2.27
N GLN A 245 -16.91 -16.99 -1.97
CA GLN A 245 -17.89 -17.50 -2.94
C GLN A 245 -18.44 -16.46 -3.96
N TYR A 246 -18.13 -15.18 -3.82
CA TYR A 246 -18.72 -14.08 -4.59
C TYR A 246 -17.72 -13.29 -5.44
N GLY A 247 -16.46 -13.70 -5.49
CA GLY A 247 -15.38 -12.95 -6.14
C GLY A 247 -14.91 -13.55 -7.47
N TYR A 248 -13.89 -14.40 -7.37
CA TYR A 248 -13.16 -14.96 -8.50
C TYR A 248 -13.32 -16.48 -8.57
N ASP A 249 -13.20 -17.06 -9.76
CA ASP A 249 -13.07 -18.52 -9.89
C ASP A 249 -11.64 -18.89 -9.49
N VAL A 250 -11.49 -19.33 -8.24
CA VAL A 250 -10.27 -19.93 -7.71
C VAL A 250 -10.45 -21.42 -7.57
N ARG A 251 -9.61 -22.17 -8.29
CA ARG A 251 -9.63 -23.63 -8.28
C ARG A 251 -8.48 -24.14 -7.44
N VAL A 252 -8.76 -24.45 -6.17
CA VAL A 252 -7.81 -25.13 -5.29
C VAL A 252 -7.60 -26.56 -5.80
N ARG A 253 -6.37 -26.92 -6.14
CA ARG A 253 -6.01 -28.27 -6.58
C ARG A 253 -5.49 -29.15 -5.47
N LYS A 254 -4.64 -28.59 -4.60
CA LYS A 254 -4.01 -29.34 -3.51
C LYS A 254 -3.64 -28.42 -2.37
N TYR A 255 -3.82 -28.91 -1.16
CA TYR A 255 -3.10 -28.45 0.03
C TYR A 255 -2.12 -29.55 0.44
N GLU A 256 -0.86 -29.19 0.61
CA GLU A 256 0.23 -30.08 1.03
C GLU A 256 0.77 -29.60 2.37
N PRO A 257 0.34 -30.20 3.49
CA PRO A 257 0.86 -29.83 4.80
C PRO A 257 2.34 -30.20 4.89
N VAL A 258 3.12 -29.29 5.46
CA VAL A 258 4.58 -29.43 5.65
C VAL A 258 4.91 -29.35 7.14
N ASP A 259 4.25 -28.45 7.87
CA ASP A 259 4.42 -28.27 9.30
C ASP A 259 3.13 -28.64 10.02
N GLU A 260 3.13 -29.79 10.69
CA GLU A 260 2.00 -30.23 11.51
C GLU A 260 2.43 -30.40 12.96
N GLN A 261 1.76 -29.68 13.86
CA GLN A 261 1.81 -29.96 15.28
C GLN A 261 0.45 -30.50 15.72
N GLY A 262 0.43 -31.78 16.07
CA GLY A 262 -0.74 -32.42 16.65
C GLY A 262 -1.07 -31.82 18.01
N GLY A 263 -2.35 -31.54 18.25
CA GLY A 263 -2.83 -31.15 19.57
C GLY A 263 -2.62 -32.29 20.58
N SER A 264 -2.34 -31.93 21.84
CA SER A 264 -2.31 -32.86 22.96
C SER A 264 -3.64 -32.82 23.73
N TRP A 265 -3.88 -33.78 24.62
CA TRP A 265 -5.05 -33.78 25.51
C TRP A 265 -5.18 -32.46 26.31
N PHE A 266 -4.05 -31.83 26.67
CA PHE A 266 -4.01 -30.59 27.45
C PHE A 266 -3.96 -29.32 26.58
N ASN A 267 -3.70 -29.45 25.27
CA ASN A 267 -3.81 -28.37 24.29
C ASN A 267 -4.33 -28.94 22.96
N PRO A 268 -5.65 -28.97 22.74
CA PRO A 268 -6.27 -29.65 21.60
C PRO A 268 -6.07 -28.90 20.26
N ILE A 269 -5.49 -27.70 20.29
CA ILE A 269 -5.26 -26.90 19.09
C ILE A 269 -4.17 -27.58 18.26
N SER A 270 -4.56 -28.10 17.10
CA SER A 270 -3.63 -28.57 16.07
C SER A 270 -3.28 -27.43 15.12
N TYR A 271 -2.00 -27.30 14.80
CA TYR A 271 -1.51 -26.39 13.77
C TYR A 271 -1.12 -27.21 12.54
N SER A 272 -1.51 -26.76 11.35
CA SER A 272 -1.07 -27.31 10.06
C SER A 272 -0.76 -26.14 9.15
N ALA A 273 0.46 -26.09 8.61
CA ALA A 273 0.84 -25.15 7.57
C ALA A 273 1.52 -25.87 6.41
N GLY A 274 1.36 -25.32 5.21
CA GLY A 274 1.84 -25.98 4.02
C GLY A 274 1.56 -25.24 2.73
N TYR A 275 1.79 -25.92 1.63
CA TYR A 275 1.67 -25.34 0.29
C TYR A 275 0.27 -25.52 -0.28
N PHE A 276 -0.39 -24.40 -0.54
CA PHE A 276 -1.59 -24.29 -1.36
C PHE A 276 -1.20 -24.17 -2.82
N TYR A 277 -1.84 -24.99 -3.66
CA TYR A 277 -1.71 -24.97 -5.10
C TYR A 277 -3.08 -24.64 -5.68
N TYR A 278 -3.24 -23.43 -6.20
CA TYR A 278 -4.52 -22.95 -6.72
C TYR A 278 -4.33 -22.23 -8.06
N ALA A 279 -5.35 -22.31 -8.91
CA ALA A 279 -5.39 -21.59 -10.17
C ALA A 279 -6.40 -20.45 -10.08
N LEU A 280 -5.97 -19.23 -10.39
CA LEU A 280 -6.86 -18.09 -10.60
C LEU A 280 -7.29 -18.08 -12.07
N VAL A 281 -8.59 -18.11 -12.32
CA VAL A 281 -9.14 -17.97 -13.68
C VAL A 281 -9.25 -16.49 -14.04
N LEU A 282 -8.58 -16.09 -15.11
CA LEU A 282 -8.61 -14.71 -15.63
C LEU A 282 -9.64 -14.54 -16.76
N ASP A 283 -9.74 -15.53 -17.63
CA ASP A 283 -10.71 -15.63 -18.72
C ASP A 283 -11.05 -17.11 -18.94
N LYS A 284 -12.04 -17.42 -19.78
CA LYS A 284 -12.67 -18.75 -19.98
C LYS A 284 -11.69 -19.92 -20.04
N ASP A 285 -10.48 -19.71 -20.57
CA ASP A 285 -9.43 -20.73 -20.70
C ASP A 285 -8.04 -20.23 -20.27
N GLU A 286 -7.97 -19.17 -19.46
CA GLU A 286 -6.72 -18.54 -19.06
C GLU A 286 -6.53 -18.52 -17.54
N PHE A 287 -5.41 -19.07 -17.09
CA PHE A 287 -5.16 -19.37 -15.68
C PHE A 287 -3.79 -18.87 -15.24
N ILE A 288 -3.70 -18.39 -14.00
CA ILE A 288 -2.45 -18.19 -13.28
C ILE A 288 -2.36 -19.27 -12.21
N TYR A 289 -1.35 -20.13 -12.31
CA TYR A 289 -1.11 -21.23 -11.38
C TYR A 289 -0.20 -20.79 -10.24
N ILE A 290 -0.74 -20.72 -9.03
CA ILE A 290 -0.10 -20.11 -7.88
C ILE A 290 0.21 -21.17 -6.82
N LYS A 291 1.48 -21.22 -6.41
CA LYS A 291 1.95 -21.92 -5.21
C LYS A 291 2.07 -20.91 -4.08
N ARG A 292 1.53 -21.20 -2.90
CA ARG A 292 1.64 -20.33 -1.73
C ARG A 292 1.72 -21.12 -0.43
N TYR A 293 2.67 -20.78 0.43
CA TYR A 293 2.72 -21.31 1.80
C TYR A 293 1.75 -20.55 2.71
N SER A 294 0.95 -21.27 3.51
CA SER A 294 0.20 -20.67 4.62
C SER A 294 -0.29 -21.72 5.63
N ALA A 295 -0.54 -21.29 6.87
CA ALA A 295 -1.20 -22.07 7.91
C ALA A 295 -2.73 -22.22 7.77
N TYR A 296 -3.35 -21.37 6.96
CA TYR A 296 -4.80 -21.33 6.73
C TYR A 296 -5.05 -20.94 5.29
N ASP A 297 -6.30 -20.59 4.94
CA ASP A 297 -6.59 -19.99 3.63
C ASP A 297 -5.61 -18.82 3.38
N PRO A 298 -4.92 -18.82 2.22
CA PRO A 298 -3.83 -17.90 2.00
C PRO A 298 -4.34 -16.46 1.94
N ARG A 299 -3.87 -15.59 2.83
CA ARG A 299 -4.23 -14.15 2.89
C ARG A 299 -3.86 -13.44 1.59
N THR A 300 -4.78 -13.49 0.65
CA THR A 300 -4.64 -13.03 -0.73
C THR A 300 -5.80 -12.09 -0.98
N PHE A 301 -5.50 -10.90 -1.46
CA PHE A 301 -6.49 -9.85 -1.63
C PHE A 301 -6.34 -9.27 -3.02
N ILE A 302 -7.42 -9.20 -3.79
CA ILE A 302 -7.41 -8.59 -5.12
C ILE A 302 -8.07 -7.22 -5.05
N TYR A 303 -7.33 -6.22 -5.48
CA TYR A 303 -7.83 -4.86 -5.69
C TYR A 303 -8.14 -4.67 -7.17
N GLU A 304 -9.37 -4.25 -7.46
CA GLU A 304 -9.79 -3.83 -8.79
C GLU A 304 -9.90 -2.31 -8.86
N VAL A 305 -9.36 -1.74 -9.94
CA VAL A 305 -9.65 -0.34 -10.26
C VAL A 305 -11.05 -0.30 -10.88
N PRO A 306 -11.99 0.50 -10.33
CA PRO A 306 -13.32 0.63 -10.89
C PRO A 306 -13.29 1.07 -12.36
N GLU A 307 -14.17 0.48 -13.18
CA GLU A 307 -14.25 0.73 -14.63
C GLU A 307 -14.42 2.22 -14.97
N LYS A 308 -15.13 2.97 -14.13
CA LYS A 308 -15.27 4.44 -14.28
C LYS A 308 -13.93 5.20 -14.29
N TYR A 309 -12.86 4.61 -13.77
CA TYR A 309 -11.53 5.19 -13.75
C TYR A 309 -10.61 4.52 -14.77
N SER A 310 -10.55 3.19 -14.79
CA SER A 310 -9.66 2.43 -15.69
C SER A 310 -10.12 2.44 -17.15
N GLY A 311 -11.42 2.59 -17.41
CA GLY A 311 -12.02 2.42 -18.74
C GLY A 311 -12.15 0.96 -19.19
N TYR A 312 -11.75 -0.01 -18.36
CA TYR A 312 -11.92 -1.44 -18.62
C TYR A 312 -12.13 -2.22 -17.31
N ARG A 313 -13.12 -3.11 -17.28
CA ARG A 313 -13.39 -3.98 -16.14
C ARG A 313 -12.54 -5.26 -16.19
N GLY A 314 -11.99 -5.67 -15.05
CA GLY A 314 -11.53 -7.04 -14.79
C GLY A 314 -10.32 -7.55 -15.58
N LYS A 315 -9.64 -6.71 -16.37
CA LYS A 315 -8.46 -7.13 -17.15
C LYS A 315 -7.15 -7.00 -16.39
N VAL A 316 -7.09 -6.15 -15.37
CA VAL A 316 -5.88 -5.90 -14.60
C VAL A 316 -6.22 -6.09 -13.14
N LEU A 317 -5.53 -7.04 -12.50
CA LEU A 317 -5.78 -7.43 -11.11
C LEU A 317 -4.56 -7.06 -10.30
N PHE A 318 -4.74 -6.32 -9.23
CA PHE A 318 -3.68 -6.04 -8.28
C PHE A 318 -3.82 -7.00 -7.10
N MET A 319 -3.01 -8.05 -7.11
CA MET A 319 -3.04 -9.12 -6.13
C MET A 319 -2.02 -8.87 -5.03
N MET A 320 -2.52 -8.61 -3.83
CA MET A 320 -1.74 -8.49 -2.61
C MET A 320 -1.61 -9.85 -1.92
N GLN A 321 -0.40 -10.19 -1.50
CA GLN A 321 -0.12 -11.34 -0.65
C GLN A 321 0.43 -10.87 0.69
N GLU A 322 -0.23 -11.26 1.77
CA GLU A 322 0.22 -10.97 3.14
C GLU A 322 0.64 -12.26 3.86
N PRO A 323 1.93 -12.45 4.18
CA PRO A 323 2.37 -13.53 5.03
C PRO A 323 1.85 -13.28 6.46
N ARG A 324 1.58 -14.36 7.19
CA ARG A 324 1.34 -14.28 8.64
C ARG A 324 2.68 -14.28 9.34
N GLU A 325 2.79 -13.64 10.51
CA GLU A 325 4.00 -13.70 11.34
C GLU A 325 4.37 -15.16 11.70
N SER A 326 3.38 -16.04 11.79
CA SER A 326 3.56 -17.48 12.02
C SER A 326 4.13 -18.26 10.83
N ASP A 327 4.20 -17.66 9.64
CA ASP A 327 4.45 -18.35 8.38
C ASP A 327 5.78 -17.84 7.75
N PRO A 328 6.95 -18.20 8.30
CA PRO A 328 8.24 -17.64 7.85
C PRO A 328 8.60 -17.99 6.40
N GLU A 329 8.03 -19.05 5.84
CA GLU A 329 8.18 -19.43 4.43
C GLU A 329 7.23 -18.70 3.48
N ALA A 330 6.28 -17.92 4.01
CA ALA A 330 5.33 -17.17 3.19
C ALA A 330 5.97 -15.90 2.63
N TYR A 331 5.78 -15.67 1.33
CA TYR A 331 6.17 -14.44 0.66
C TYR A 331 4.99 -13.48 0.60
N GLY A 332 5.27 -12.20 0.86
CA GLY A 332 4.30 -11.14 0.69
C GLY A 332 4.40 -10.44 -0.67
N GLY A 333 3.93 -9.20 -0.72
CA GLY A 333 4.13 -8.28 -1.84
C GLY A 333 2.84 -7.93 -2.57
N LEU A 334 2.91 -6.89 -3.41
CA LEU A 334 1.83 -6.51 -4.32
C LEU A 334 2.26 -6.82 -5.75
N TYR A 335 1.43 -7.57 -6.45
CA TYR A 335 1.64 -7.98 -7.83
C TYR A 335 0.54 -7.42 -8.72
N VAL A 336 0.87 -7.07 -9.96
CA VAL A 336 -0.12 -6.81 -11.00
C VAL A 336 -0.15 -7.99 -11.97
N ILE A 337 -1.36 -8.53 -12.18
CA ILE A 337 -1.66 -9.52 -13.20
C ILE A 337 -2.39 -8.80 -14.32
N ARG A 338 -1.81 -8.78 -15.52
CA ARG A 338 -2.32 -7.96 -16.63
C ARG A 338 -2.06 -8.59 -17.99
N PRO A 339 -2.77 -8.17 -19.06
CA PRO A 339 -2.53 -8.67 -20.39
C PRO A 339 -1.12 -8.28 -20.85
N ARG A 340 -0.43 -9.18 -21.54
CA ARG A 340 0.84 -8.90 -22.20
C ARG A 340 0.62 -7.86 -23.29
N LYS A 341 1.54 -6.90 -23.40
CA LYS A 341 1.59 -6.03 -24.57
C LYS A 341 1.87 -6.90 -25.80
N LYS A 342 1.04 -6.75 -26.84
CA LYS A 342 1.32 -7.35 -28.15
C LYS A 342 2.63 -6.72 -28.65
N LYS A 343 3.63 -7.56 -28.87
CA LYS A 343 4.90 -7.13 -29.48
C LYS A 343 4.72 -6.77 -30.94
#